data_AF-A0A951ZQ51-F1
#
_entry.id   AF-A0A951ZQ51-F1
#
_cell.length_a   1.000
_cell.length_b   1.000
_cell.length_c   1.000
_cell.angle_alpha   90.00
_cell.angle_beta   90.00
_cell.angle_gamma   90.00
#
_symmetry.space_group_name_H-M   'P 1'
#
loop_
_entity.id
_entity.type
_entity.pdbx_description
1 polymer ?
#
loop_
_entity_poly.entity_id
_entity_poly.type
_entity_poly.pdbx_seq_one_letter_code
_entity_poly.pdbx_strand_id
1 'polypeptide(L)'
;MPALAEPTVIRTIPTDIVPLTTPIQFYGGEKSYYIGVMHGLAKPLYNSSSIKLKSRITPSELSPASNEVLKKLYQFKDLKDNWDGAGAIPPQTEVIENAIRFLITMDEIELPAYFVAPGPNGEILLEYKNESYSAEIYFEENIDPEMIIYHNKEQVYTGGVDKLQLAKYFV
;
A
#
# COMPACT_ATOMS: atom_id res chain seq x y z
N MET A 1 0.95 -20.19 -65.92
CA MET A 1 1.71 -21.04 -64.99
C MET A 1 1.86 -20.28 -63.68
N PRO A 2 1.20 -20.69 -62.58
CA PRO A 2 1.35 -20.03 -61.29
C PRO A 2 2.55 -20.61 -60.52
N ALA A 3 3.28 -19.74 -59.84
CA ALA A 3 4.47 -20.07 -59.06
C ALA A 3 4.13 -20.84 -57.78
N LEU A 4 4.91 -21.89 -57.49
CA LEU A 4 4.87 -22.68 -56.26
C LEU A 4 5.43 -21.87 -55.09
N ALA A 5 4.69 -21.80 -53.98
CA ALA A 5 5.16 -21.20 -52.73
C ALA A 5 6.10 -22.17 -51.98
N GLU A 6 7.18 -21.63 -51.40
CA GLU A 6 8.15 -22.41 -50.64
C GLU A 6 7.68 -22.68 -49.19
N PRO A 7 8.08 -23.82 -48.59
CA PRO A 7 7.61 -24.23 -47.26
C PRO A 7 8.31 -23.48 -46.11
N THR A 8 7.50 -23.02 -45.14
CA THR A 8 7.94 -22.36 -43.90
C THR A 8 8.60 -23.34 -42.93
N VAL A 9 9.81 -23.02 -42.47
CA VAL A 9 10.53 -23.79 -41.44
C VAL A 9 10.13 -23.30 -40.05
N ILE A 10 9.51 -24.16 -39.25
CA ILE A 10 9.20 -23.88 -37.83
C ILE A 10 10.37 -24.36 -36.98
N ARG A 11 11.01 -23.45 -36.22
CA ARG A 11 12.03 -23.78 -35.22
C ARG A 11 11.38 -23.86 -33.83
N THR A 12 11.48 -25.02 -33.20
CA THR A 12 11.05 -25.25 -31.82
C THR A 12 12.12 -24.75 -30.85
N ILE A 13 11.73 -23.98 -29.84
CA ILE A 13 12.62 -23.49 -28.77
C ILE A 13 12.48 -24.44 -27.57
N PRO A 14 13.58 -24.89 -26.92
CA PRO A 14 13.46 -25.76 -25.74
C PRO A 14 12.91 -24.97 -24.55
N THR A 15 11.90 -25.52 -23.89
CA THR A 15 11.31 -24.93 -22.68
C THR A 15 11.73 -25.77 -21.47
N ASP A 16 12.86 -25.43 -20.87
CA ASP A 16 13.25 -25.99 -19.57
C ASP A 16 13.44 -24.84 -18.58
N ILE A 17 12.37 -24.49 -17.88
CA ILE A 17 12.44 -23.67 -16.66
C ILE A 17 11.70 -24.44 -15.58
N VAL A 18 12.46 -25.07 -14.68
CA VAL A 18 11.94 -25.68 -13.45
C VAL A 18 11.94 -24.58 -12.38
N PRO A 19 10.82 -24.28 -11.69
CA PRO A 19 10.86 -23.35 -10.57
C PRO A 19 11.56 -24.01 -9.37
N LEU A 20 12.67 -23.43 -8.92
CA LEU A 20 13.36 -23.84 -7.70
C LEU A 20 12.63 -23.24 -6.48
N THR A 21 11.68 -23.97 -5.90
CA THR A 21 11.07 -23.60 -4.62
C THR A 21 11.94 -24.13 -3.48
N THR A 22 12.91 -23.33 -3.03
CA THR A 22 13.63 -23.63 -1.80
C THR A 22 12.91 -22.97 -0.62
N PRO A 23 12.55 -23.69 0.46
CA PRO A 23 11.97 -23.07 1.64
C PRO A 23 13.05 -22.27 2.39
N ILE A 24 12.76 -21.01 2.70
CA ILE A 24 13.63 -20.16 3.50
C ILE A 24 13.33 -20.44 4.98
N GLN A 25 14.32 -21.00 5.70
CA GLN A 25 14.30 -21.04 7.16
C GLN A 25 14.86 -19.73 7.73
N PHE A 26 14.18 -19.17 8.72
CA PHE A 26 14.51 -17.87 9.30
C PHE A 26 15.35 -18.01 10.58
N TYR A 27 16.54 -17.40 10.59
CA TYR A 27 17.28 -17.06 11.80
C TYR A 27 17.63 -15.57 11.76
N GLY A 28 17.44 -14.90 12.91
CA GLY A 28 17.39 -13.44 13.04
C GLY A 28 18.63 -12.68 12.54
N GLY A 29 18.38 -11.50 11.99
CA GLY A 29 19.38 -10.52 11.54
C GLY A 29 18.73 -9.43 10.70
N GLU A 30 19.27 -8.22 10.74
CA GLU A 30 18.79 -6.98 10.10
C GLU A 30 18.30 -7.17 8.65
N LYS A 31 17.18 -6.53 8.29
CA LYS A 31 16.60 -6.60 6.95
C LYS A 31 17.03 -5.41 6.10
N SER A 32 17.67 -5.69 4.96
CA SER A 32 17.75 -4.81 3.80
C SER A 32 16.85 -5.37 2.71
N TYR A 33 16.03 -4.52 2.08
CA TYR A 33 15.13 -4.93 1.00
C TYR A 33 15.76 -4.59 -0.35
N TYR A 34 15.83 -5.58 -1.26
CA TYR A 34 16.25 -5.38 -2.64
C TYR A 34 15.05 -5.58 -3.56
N ILE A 35 14.64 -4.52 -4.25
CA ILE A 35 13.63 -4.61 -5.31
C ILE A 35 14.38 -5.00 -6.59
N GLY A 36 14.34 -6.29 -6.93
CA GLY A 36 14.91 -6.79 -8.18
C GLY A 36 13.92 -6.61 -9.33
N VAL A 37 14.15 -5.65 -10.22
CA VAL A 37 13.46 -5.59 -11.51
C VAL A 37 14.25 -6.46 -12.48
N MET A 38 13.73 -7.64 -12.79
CA MET A 38 14.28 -8.49 -13.86
C MET A 38 13.77 -7.97 -15.20
N HIS A 39 14.67 -7.41 -16.02
CA HIS A 39 14.62 -7.56 -17.47
C HIS A 39 16.00 -7.32 -18.12
N GLY A 40 16.35 -8.28 -18.98
CA GLY A 40 17.31 -8.25 -20.10
C GLY A 40 18.42 -7.20 -20.18
N LEU A 41 19.66 -7.69 -20.09
CA LEU A 41 20.84 -7.23 -20.85
C LEU A 41 21.05 -5.70 -21.00
N ALA A 42 21.12 -4.98 -19.89
CA ALA A 42 21.89 -3.73 -19.81
C ALA A 42 22.46 -3.60 -18.40
N LYS A 43 23.75 -3.27 -18.28
CA LYS A 43 24.40 -3.06 -16.97
C LYS A 43 23.68 -1.91 -16.24
N PRO A 44 23.02 -2.11 -15.09
CA PRO A 44 22.39 -1.01 -14.39
C PRO A 44 23.47 -0.16 -13.72
N LEU A 45 23.56 1.12 -14.10
CA LEU A 45 24.23 2.14 -13.30
C LEU A 45 23.35 2.38 -12.06
N TYR A 46 23.71 1.69 -10.98
CA TYR A 46 23.00 1.71 -9.71
C TYR A 46 23.30 3.02 -8.99
N ASN A 47 22.34 3.96 -8.96
CA ASN A 47 22.39 5.11 -8.07
C ASN A 47 21.66 4.73 -6.77
N SER A 48 22.43 4.23 -5.80
CA SER A 48 21.93 3.75 -4.51
C SER A 48 21.62 4.91 -3.56
N SER A 49 20.39 5.40 -3.57
CA SER A 49 19.90 6.23 -2.47
C SER A 49 19.43 5.32 -1.33
N SER A 50 20.30 5.06 -0.36
CA SER A 50 19.93 4.33 0.85
C SER A 50 19.01 5.19 1.72
N ILE A 51 17.71 4.91 1.69
CA ILE A 51 16.75 5.48 2.65
C ILE A 51 16.99 4.76 3.99
N LYS A 52 17.53 5.48 4.97
CA LYS A 52 17.71 4.97 6.34
C LYS A 52 16.34 4.89 7.02
N LEU A 53 15.65 3.77 6.86
CA LEU A 53 14.49 3.43 7.70
C LEU A 53 15.00 3.18 9.13
N LYS A 54 14.59 4.03 10.07
CA LYS A 54 14.91 3.85 11.50
C LYS A 54 14.19 2.59 11.99
N SER A 55 14.94 1.51 12.17
CA SER A 55 14.41 0.25 12.67
C SER A 55 14.03 0.38 14.14
N ARG A 56 12.75 0.11 14.44
CA ARG A 56 12.05 0.09 15.74
C ARG A 56 11.48 1.42 16.21
N ILE A 57 10.37 1.82 15.58
CA ILE A 57 9.42 2.72 16.22
C ILE A 57 8.58 1.86 17.19
N THR A 58 8.81 2.02 18.48
CA THR A 58 7.77 1.68 19.46
C THR A 58 6.59 2.64 19.22
N PRO A 59 5.32 2.25 19.44
CA PRO A 59 4.17 3.15 19.30
C PRO A 59 4.29 4.51 20.03
N SER A 60 5.28 4.65 20.91
CA SER A 60 5.63 5.86 21.65
C SER A 60 6.27 7.01 20.85
N GLU A 61 6.56 6.87 19.55
CA GLU A 61 7.14 8.00 18.76
C GLU A 61 6.25 8.49 17.61
N LEU A 62 4.96 8.11 17.56
CA LEU A 62 4.06 8.71 16.57
C LEU A 62 3.97 10.23 16.76
N SER A 63 3.83 10.96 15.66
CA SER A 63 3.54 12.40 15.72
C SER A 63 2.26 12.66 16.54
N PRO A 64 2.11 13.85 17.16
CA PRO A 64 0.91 14.18 17.92
C PRO A 64 -0.38 14.01 17.10
N ALA A 65 -0.36 14.34 15.81
CA ALA A 65 -1.51 14.17 14.91
C ALA A 65 -1.86 12.69 14.69
N SER A 66 -0.86 11.86 14.35
CA SER A 66 -1.08 10.42 14.17
C SER A 66 -1.50 9.72 15.46
N ASN A 67 -1.05 10.20 16.62
CA ASN A 67 -1.52 9.68 17.91
C ASN A 67 -3.01 9.93 18.16
N GLU A 68 -3.54 11.09 17.76
CA GLU A 68 -4.99 11.36 17.87
C GLU A 68 -5.81 10.48 16.94
N VAL A 69 -5.31 10.26 15.71
CA VAL A 69 -5.92 9.32 14.76
C VAL A 69 -5.88 7.87 15.30
N LEU A 70 -4.76 7.45 15.87
CA LEU A 70 -4.60 6.12 16.46
C LEU A 70 -5.59 5.87 17.60
N LYS A 71 -5.82 6.86 18.47
CA LYS A 71 -6.83 6.76 19.54
C LYS A 71 -8.24 6.51 18.98
N LYS A 72 -8.62 7.22 17.91
CA LYS A 72 -9.91 7.03 17.25
C LYS A 72 -10.03 5.63 16.63
N LEU A 73 -9.00 5.15 15.95
CA LEU A 73 -8.96 3.79 15.41
C LEU A 73 -9.19 2.73 16.50
N TYR A 74 -8.60 2.90 17.69
CA TYR A 74 -8.86 1.99 18.80
C TYR A 74 -10.30 2.05 19.31
N GLN A 75 -10.93 3.23 19.32
CA GLN A 75 -12.34 3.39 19.71
C GLN A 75 -13.30 2.69 18.74
N PHE A 76 -12.91 2.49 17.48
CA PHE A 76 -13.76 1.79 16.52
C PHE A 76 -14.01 0.32 16.88
N LYS A 77 -13.14 -0.28 17.72
CA LYS A 77 -13.34 -1.64 18.25
C LYS A 77 -14.58 -1.76 19.15
N ASP A 78 -15.03 -0.65 19.72
CA ASP A 78 -16.18 -0.59 20.63
C ASP A 78 -17.49 -0.22 19.91
N LEU A 79 -17.45 -0.01 18.59
CA LEU A 79 -18.65 0.27 17.80
C LEU A 79 -19.55 -0.96 17.80
N LYS A 80 -20.83 -0.72 18.05
CA LYS A 80 -21.87 -1.74 17.99
C LYS A 80 -22.55 -1.71 16.62
N ASP A 81 -23.28 -2.75 16.29
CA ASP A 81 -24.18 -2.74 15.15
C ASP A 81 -25.12 -1.53 15.22
N ASN A 82 -25.39 -0.93 14.06
CA ASN A 82 -26.22 0.25 13.91
C ASN A 82 -25.73 1.47 14.73
N TRP A 83 -24.41 1.66 14.85
CA TRP A 83 -23.82 2.76 15.62
C TRP A 83 -24.19 4.17 15.11
N ASP A 84 -24.59 4.28 13.85
CA ASP A 84 -25.03 5.53 13.21
C ASP A 84 -26.55 5.72 13.21
N GLY A 85 -27.32 4.71 13.65
CA GLY A 85 -28.78 4.70 13.61
C GLY A 85 -29.39 4.43 12.22
N ALA A 86 -28.58 4.15 11.20
CA ALA A 86 -28.99 3.90 9.82
C ALA A 86 -28.57 2.51 9.30
N GLY A 87 -28.25 1.59 10.19
CA GLY A 87 -27.90 0.21 9.89
C GLY A 87 -26.40 -0.04 9.70
N ALA A 88 -25.52 0.89 10.11
CA ALA A 88 -24.10 0.71 9.91
C ALA A 88 -23.53 -0.54 10.59
N ILE A 89 -22.59 -1.17 9.89
CA ILE A 89 -21.84 -2.33 10.33
C ILE A 89 -20.54 -1.82 11.00
N PRO A 90 -20.17 -2.31 12.19
CA PRO A 90 -18.90 -1.94 12.81
C PRO A 90 -17.73 -2.52 12.01
N PRO A 91 -16.60 -1.80 11.88
CA PRO A 91 -15.42 -2.33 11.22
C PRO A 91 -14.88 -3.59 11.88
N GLN A 92 -14.46 -4.57 11.08
CA GLN A 92 -13.80 -5.76 11.62
C GLN A 92 -12.43 -5.42 12.21
N THR A 93 -12.00 -6.19 13.21
CA THR A 93 -10.70 -6.03 13.87
C THR A 93 -9.54 -5.99 12.87
N GLU A 94 -9.58 -6.83 11.85
CA GLU A 94 -8.54 -6.92 10.82
C GLU A 94 -8.43 -5.64 9.98
N VAL A 95 -9.57 -5.02 9.65
CA VAL A 95 -9.64 -3.74 8.93
C VAL A 95 -9.03 -2.62 9.78
N ILE A 96 -9.38 -2.57 11.09
CA ILE A 96 -8.80 -1.61 12.04
C ILE A 96 -7.28 -1.79 12.13
N GLU A 97 -6.80 -3.03 12.25
CA GLU A 97 -5.38 -3.32 12.35
C GLU A 97 -4.62 -2.95 11.07
N ASN A 98 -5.22 -3.14 9.89
CA ASN A 98 -4.62 -2.74 8.62
C ASN A 98 -4.48 -1.21 8.54
N ALA A 99 -5.52 -0.46 8.92
CA ALA A 99 -5.46 0.99 9.01
C ALA A 99 -4.39 1.48 10.00
N ILE A 100 -4.28 0.86 11.17
CA ILE A 100 -3.24 1.19 12.18
C ILE A 100 -1.84 0.96 11.62
N ARG A 101 -1.58 -0.19 10.98
CA ARG A 101 -0.26 -0.48 10.39
C ARG A 101 0.10 0.53 9.30
N PHE A 102 -0.88 0.92 8.49
CA PHE A 102 -0.69 1.93 7.45
C PHE A 102 -0.37 3.30 8.05
N LEU A 103 -1.17 3.75 9.03
CA LEU A 103 -0.94 5.00 9.78
C LEU A 103 0.48 5.08 10.33
N ILE A 104 0.92 4.02 11.04
CA ILE A 104 2.28 3.97 11.59
C ILE A 104 3.30 4.12 10.48
N THR A 105 3.16 3.35 9.38
CA THR A 105 4.12 3.39 8.27
C THR A 105 4.22 4.77 7.62
N MET A 106 3.11 5.50 7.49
CA MET A 106 3.10 6.84 6.91
C MET A 106 3.68 7.88 7.85
N ASP A 107 3.46 7.74 9.16
CA ASP A 107 4.08 8.61 10.14
C ASP A 107 5.62 8.47 10.17
N GLU A 108 6.17 7.26 9.92
CA GLU A 108 7.63 7.06 9.83
C GLU A 108 8.29 7.84 8.70
N ILE A 109 7.52 8.22 7.67
CA ILE A 109 7.95 9.05 6.54
C ILE A 109 7.48 10.50 6.69
N GLU A 110 7.20 10.93 7.92
CA GLU A 110 6.78 12.31 8.27
C GLU A 110 5.48 12.74 7.58
N LEU A 111 4.62 11.78 7.24
CA LEU A 111 3.30 12.04 6.65
C LEU A 111 2.20 11.67 7.66
N PRO A 112 1.84 12.58 8.58
CA PRO A 112 0.79 12.31 9.55
C PRO A 112 -0.59 12.31 8.91
N ALA A 113 -1.47 11.40 9.36
CA ALA A 113 -2.85 11.39 8.92
C ALA A 113 -3.60 12.63 9.44
N TYR A 114 -4.46 13.19 8.60
CA TYR A 114 -5.30 14.35 8.93
C TYR A 114 -6.58 13.93 9.65
N PHE A 115 -7.23 12.87 9.16
CA PHE A 115 -8.54 12.46 9.65
C PHE A 115 -8.75 10.95 9.50
N VAL A 116 -9.70 10.40 10.26
CA VAL A 116 -10.14 9.02 10.19
C VAL A 116 -11.63 8.90 10.51
N ALA A 117 -12.34 8.03 9.81
CA ALA A 117 -13.73 7.69 10.07
C ALA A 117 -14.03 6.21 9.77
N PRO A 118 -14.97 5.58 10.52
CA PRO A 118 -15.58 4.34 10.09
C PRO A 118 -16.65 4.65 9.02
N GLY A 119 -16.72 3.82 7.99
CA GLY A 119 -17.80 3.83 7.01
C GLY A 119 -18.96 2.91 7.41
N PRO A 120 -20.14 3.06 6.78
CA PRO A 120 -21.34 2.34 7.15
C PRO A 120 -21.30 0.84 6.84
N ASN A 121 -20.39 0.38 5.98
CA ASN A 121 -20.27 -1.03 5.58
C ASN A 121 -19.12 -1.75 6.30
N GLY A 122 -18.57 -1.16 7.37
CA GLY A 122 -17.44 -1.72 8.12
C GLY A 122 -16.06 -1.37 7.52
N GLU A 123 -16.01 -0.52 6.51
CA GLU A 123 -14.78 0.06 5.99
C GLU A 123 -14.22 1.14 6.93
N ILE A 124 -12.94 1.48 6.77
CA ILE A 124 -12.29 2.61 7.44
C ILE A 124 -11.70 3.54 6.40
N LEU A 125 -11.98 4.83 6.52
CA LEU A 125 -11.36 5.90 5.77
C LEU A 125 -10.22 6.51 6.58
N LEU A 126 -9.02 6.57 6.02
CA LEU A 126 -7.93 7.46 6.44
C LEU A 126 -7.76 8.58 5.43
N GLU A 127 -7.72 9.83 5.89
CA GLU A 127 -7.50 11.00 5.05
C GLU A 127 -6.14 11.65 5.36
N TYR A 128 -5.42 12.00 4.31
CA TYR A 128 -4.22 12.84 4.35
C TYR A 128 -4.51 14.15 3.62
N LYS A 129 -3.98 15.27 4.13
CA LYS A 129 -4.33 16.58 3.58
C LYS A 129 -3.20 17.59 3.75
N ASN A 130 -2.95 18.38 2.71
CA ASN A 130 -2.14 19.60 2.75
C ASN A 130 -2.90 20.76 2.06
N GLU A 131 -2.22 21.85 1.76
CA GLU A 131 -2.85 23.05 1.16
C GLU A 131 -3.47 22.78 -0.22
N SER A 132 -2.91 21.87 -1.01
CA SER A 132 -3.29 21.66 -2.42
C SER A 132 -3.91 20.29 -2.69
N TYR A 133 -3.59 19.30 -1.85
CA TYR A 133 -3.94 17.90 -2.06
C TYR A 133 -4.69 17.30 -0.88
N SER A 134 -5.61 16.39 -1.17
CA SER A 134 -6.18 15.44 -0.21
C SER A 134 -6.08 14.02 -0.77
N ALA A 135 -5.82 13.06 0.10
CA ALA A 135 -5.83 11.64 -0.26
C ALA A 135 -6.73 10.88 0.70
N GLU A 136 -7.64 10.08 0.15
CA GLU A 136 -8.56 9.22 0.86
C GLU A 136 -8.13 7.78 0.65
N ILE A 137 -7.95 7.03 1.73
CA ILE A 137 -7.55 5.63 1.68
C ILE A 137 -8.59 4.80 2.42
N TYR A 138 -9.18 3.85 1.71
CA TYR A 138 -10.23 2.98 2.19
C TYR A 138 -9.67 1.59 2.51
N PHE A 139 -9.95 1.12 3.72
CA PHE A 139 -9.66 -0.24 4.17
C PHE A 139 -10.99 -0.97 4.32
N GLU A 140 -11.14 -2.09 3.62
CA GLU A 140 -12.34 -2.91 3.65
C GLU A 140 -11.97 -4.38 3.91
N GLU A 141 -12.95 -5.18 4.31
CA GLU A 141 -12.77 -6.61 4.55
C GLU A 141 -12.51 -7.37 3.23
N ASN A 142 -11.49 -8.24 3.22
CA ASN A 142 -11.16 -9.12 2.08
C ASN A 142 -10.87 -8.41 0.74
N ILE A 143 -10.65 -7.09 0.76
CA ILE A 143 -10.39 -6.27 -0.43
C ILE A 143 -9.09 -5.51 -0.20
N ASP A 144 -8.26 -5.41 -1.25
CA ASP A 144 -7.05 -4.60 -1.20
C ASP A 144 -7.41 -3.12 -1.00
N PRO A 145 -6.72 -2.39 -0.10
CA PRO A 145 -7.03 -0.99 0.14
C PRO A 145 -6.99 -0.13 -1.12
N GLU A 146 -7.99 0.73 -1.27
CA GLU A 146 -8.09 1.70 -2.36
C GLU A 146 -7.61 3.08 -1.90
N MET A 147 -6.96 3.82 -2.80
CA MET A 147 -6.52 5.19 -2.59
C MET A 147 -7.05 6.10 -3.70
N ILE A 148 -7.57 7.25 -3.31
CA ILE A 148 -8.01 8.32 -4.21
C ILE A 148 -7.25 9.60 -3.83
N ILE A 149 -6.70 10.32 -4.80
CA ILE A 149 -6.01 11.60 -4.55
C ILE A 149 -6.71 12.69 -5.33
N TYR A 150 -6.94 13.82 -4.67
CA TYR A 150 -7.52 15.03 -5.23
C TYR A 150 -6.52 16.18 -5.20
N HIS A 151 -6.58 17.03 -6.22
CA HIS A 151 -5.92 18.33 -6.30
C HIS A 151 -7.00 19.38 -6.54
N ASN A 152 -7.21 20.30 -5.58
CA ASN A 152 -8.26 21.32 -5.69
C ASN A 152 -9.66 20.77 -6.06
N LYS A 153 -10.04 19.61 -5.49
CA LYS A 153 -11.29 18.86 -5.76
C LYS A 153 -11.34 18.07 -7.07
N GLU A 154 -10.31 18.16 -7.91
CA GLU A 154 -10.20 17.30 -9.08
C GLU A 154 -9.47 16.02 -8.71
N GLN A 155 -10.08 14.87 -9.03
CA GLN A 155 -9.46 13.58 -8.83
C GLN A 155 -8.27 13.41 -9.80
N VAL A 156 -7.07 13.22 -9.24
CA VAL A 156 -5.82 13.04 -10.01
C VAL A 156 -5.29 11.61 -9.93
N TYR A 157 -5.84 10.78 -9.04
CA TYR A 157 -5.49 9.37 -8.88
C TYR A 157 -6.66 8.55 -8.31
N THR A 158 -6.80 7.32 -8.77
CA THR A 158 -7.58 6.22 -8.15
C THR A 158 -6.86 4.91 -8.44
N GLY A 159 -6.81 4.03 -7.45
CA GLY A 159 -6.25 2.71 -7.60
C GLY A 159 -5.83 2.11 -6.26
N GLY A 160 -5.09 1.00 -6.32
CA GLY A 160 -4.53 0.39 -5.11
C GLY A 160 -3.54 1.32 -4.40
N VAL A 161 -3.42 1.17 -3.08
CA VAL A 161 -2.51 1.99 -2.27
C VAL A 161 -1.05 1.87 -2.75
N ASP A 162 -0.50 2.98 -3.25
CA ASP A 162 0.90 3.15 -3.59
C ASP A 162 1.53 4.26 -2.72
N LYS A 163 2.39 3.85 -1.77
CA LYS A 163 3.06 4.75 -0.82
C LYS A 163 3.99 5.75 -1.52
N LEU A 164 4.61 5.37 -2.65
CA LEU A 164 5.47 6.27 -3.41
C LEU A 164 4.64 7.33 -4.12
N GLN A 165 3.49 6.92 -4.68
CA GLN A 165 2.54 7.85 -5.27
C GLN A 165 1.99 8.81 -4.23
N LEU A 166 1.67 8.35 -3.02
CA LEU A 166 1.24 9.23 -1.93
C LEU A 166 2.35 10.20 -1.53
N ALA A 167 3.57 9.72 -1.25
CA ALA A 167 4.69 10.57 -0.85
C ALA A 167 4.99 11.67 -1.87
N LYS A 168 4.87 11.39 -3.18
CA LYS A 168 5.07 12.35 -4.27
C LYS A 168 4.22 13.63 -4.15
N TYR A 169 3.03 13.57 -3.54
CA TYR A 169 2.13 14.74 -3.44
C TYR A 169 2.18 15.45 -2.08
N PHE A 170 2.77 14.82 -1.06
CA PHE A 170 2.68 15.31 0.32
C PHE A 170 4.03 15.52 1.02
N VAL A 171 5.14 15.05 0.42
CA VAL A 171 6.53 15.23 0.89
C VAL A 171 7.36 15.90 -0.20
#